data_AF-A0A1H7GHM5-F1
#
_entry.id   AF-A0A1H7GHM5-F1
#
_cell.length_a   1.000
_cell.length_b   1.000
_cell.length_c   1.000
_cell.angle_alpha   90.00
_cell.angle_beta   90.00
_cell.angle_gamma   90.00
#
_symmetry.space_group_name_H-M   'P 1'
#
loop_
_entity.id
_entity.type
_entity.pdbx_description
1 polymer ?
#
loop_
_entity_poly.entity_id
_entity_poly.type
_entity_poly.pdbx_seq_one_letter_code
_entity_poly.pdbx_strand_id
1 'polypeptide(L)'
;MREEAFRRFLAQRLGARSVDSYLSNLRRVERELTIDLDACARDEHEIDTLRVALKRSGMSDSKVADCSSALRAYAAFADRAPGTRDVKAEPPLKPIAAQSDQIAIASLTTSNLLATYAAILRELRARGVARTGNGPVGDYAEHLFARALGWTLEPNSTAGFDARDPVTTLRYEIKARRLATGKRQAQLSALRRLPEHRFDILAVLLFAPDFSIDTAALIPHAMVLQHAAYTAHTNSWRVTVTPALLALPEVVDVTSAIAADENTINS
;
A
#
# COMPACT_ATOMS: atom_id res chain seq x y z
N MET A 1 23.10 -3.72 15.11
CA MET A 1 22.40 -3.13 13.93
C MET A 1 23.16 -1.94 13.30
N ARG A 2 23.33 -1.92 11.96
CA ARG A 2 23.82 -0.76 11.15
C ARG A 2 22.79 0.38 11.03
N GLU A 3 22.53 1.06 12.14
CA GLU A 3 21.39 1.97 12.28
C GLU A 3 21.32 3.14 11.29
N GLU A 4 22.38 3.95 11.17
CA GLU A 4 22.35 5.17 10.35
C GLU A 4 22.14 4.88 8.86
N ALA A 5 22.69 3.77 8.38
CA ALA A 5 22.51 3.32 7.00
C ALA A 5 21.06 2.86 6.77
N PHE A 6 20.50 2.12 7.72
CA PHE A 6 19.11 1.66 7.65
C PHE A 6 18.10 2.82 7.77
N ARG A 7 18.37 3.82 8.63
CA ARG A 7 17.57 5.05 8.73
C ARG A 7 17.45 5.75 7.38
N ARG A 8 18.58 5.93 6.68
CA ARG A 8 18.61 6.54 5.34
C ARG A 8 17.86 5.70 4.32
N PHE A 9 17.98 4.37 4.40
CA PHE A 9 17.26 3.44 3.53
C PHE A 9 15.73 3.55 3.66
N LEU A 10 15.21 3.65 4.89
CA LEU A 10 13.77 3.79 5.14
C LEU A 10 13.24 5.20 4.84
N ALA A 11 14.03 6.25 5.12
CA ALA A 11 13.60 7.64 4.93
C ALA A 11 13.26 7.99 3.47
N GLN A 12 13.72 7.19 2.51
CA GLN A 12 13.34 7.31 1.10
C GLN A 12 11.92 6.85 0.81
N ARG A 13 11.28 6.12 1.73
CA ARG A 13 10.03 5.36 1.49
C ARG A 13 8.96 5.61 2.54
N LEU A 14 9.36 5.99 3.74
CA LEU A 14 8.49 6.18 4.90
C LEU A 14 8.74 7.56 5.53
N GLY A 15 7.72 8.11 6.18
CA GLY A 15 7.85 9.35 6.96
C GLY A 15 8.76 9.17 8.18
N ALA A 16 9.38 10.27 8.65
CA ALA A 16 10.40 10.25 9.70
C ALA A 16 9.98 9.51 10.99
N ARG A 17 8.73 9.68 11.43
CA ARG A 17 8.21 8.97 12.62
C ARG A 17 8.04 7.48 12.40
N SER A 18 7.65 7.07 11.20
CA SER A 18 7.60 5.66 10.82
C SER A 18 9.01 5.07 10.78
N VAL A 19 10.01 5.82 10.28
CA VAL A 19 11.42 5.42 10.37
C VAL A 19 11.85 5.22 11.83
N ASP A 20 11.58 6.18 12.70
CA ASP A 20 11.90 6.09 14.12
C ASP A 20 11.20 4.91 14.82
N SER A 21 9.96 4.63 14.44
CA SER A 21 9.21 3.47 14.94
C SER A 21 9.88 2.16 14.55
N TYR A 22 10.26 2.01 13.28
CA TYR A 22 10.98 0.82 12.80
C TYR A 22 12.30 0.61 13.55
N LEU A 23 13.09 1.69 13.73
CA LEU A 23 14.34 1.62 14.49
C LEU A 23 14.13 1.25 15.96
N SER A 24 13.12 1.86 16.59
CA SER A 24 12.73 1.57 17.98
C SER A 24 12.33 0.11 18.16
N ASN A 25 11.61 -0.45 17.18
CA ASN A 25 11.21 -1.85 17.19
C ASN A 25 12.41 -2.79 17.02
N LEU A 26 13.37 -2.50 16.14
CA LEU A 26 14.58 -3.32 15.99
C LEU A 26 15.44 -3.33 17.25
N ARG A 27 15.67 -2.16 17.87
CA ARG A 27 16.37 -2.05 19.16
C ARG A 27 15.66 -2.82 20.27
N ARG A 28 14.33 -2.88 20.21
CA ARG A 28 13.55 -3.70 21.12
C ARG A 28 13.81 -5.19 20.89
N VAL A 29 13.86 -5.65 19.66
CA VAL A 29 14.20 -7.06 19.36
C VAL A 29 15.58 -7.42 19.91
N GLU A 30 16.61 -6.61 19.62
CA GLU A 30 17.99 -6.84 20.13
C GLU A 30 18.01 -6.94 21.67
N ARG A 31 17.28 -6.05 22.36
CA ARG A 31 17.22 -6.03 23.82
C ARG A 31 16.44 -7.20 24.42
N GLU A 32 15.24 -7.49 23.90
CA GLU A 32 14.36 -8.52 24.48
C GLU A 32 14.90 -9.93 24.26
N LEU A 33 15.55 -10.18 23.13
CA LEU A 33 16.11 -11.49 22.79
C LEU A 33 17.60 -11.61 23.10
N THR A 34 18.26 -10.50 23.47
CA THR A 34 19.72 -10.44 23.72
C THR A 34 20.50 -10.97 22.50
N ILE A 35 20.16 -10.45 21.32
CA ILE A 35 20.78 -10.84 20.05
C ILE A 35 21.42 -9.64 19.36
N ASP A 36 22.36 -9.90 18.45
CA ASP A 36 22.86 -8.93 17.49
C ASP A 36 22.23 -9.20 16.12
N LEU A 37 21.36 -8.30 15.66
CA LEU A 37 20.72 -8.41 14.34
C LEU A 37 21.71 -8.29 13.18
N ASP A 38 22.92 -7.76 13.42
CA ASP A 38 23.99 -7.78 12.43
C ASP A 38 24.60 -9.18 12.23
N ALA A 39 24.44 -10.07 13.21
CA ALA A 39 24.96 -11.44 13.21
C ALA A 39 23.90 -12.51 12.87
N CYS A 40 22.61 -12.17 12.90
CA CYS A 40 21.51 -13.10 12.57
C CYS A 40 21.35 -13.33 11.06
N ALA A 41 20.88 -14.53 10.69
CA ALA A 41 20.32 -14.79 9.35
C ALA A 41 19.08 -13.90 9.12
N ARG A 42 18.72 -13.67 7.86
CA ARG A 42 17.76 -12.60 7.52
C ARG A 42 16.69 -13.03 6.52
N ASP A 43 16.43 -14.33 6.44
CA ASP A 43 15.33 -14.85 5.63
C ASP A 43 14.00 -14.86 6.40
N GLU A 44 12.90 -15.13 5.70
CA GLU A 44 11.56 -15.15 6.29
C GLU A 44 11.41 -16.23 7.37
N HIS A 45 12.22 -17.29 7.34
CA HIS A 45 12.20 -18.36 8.35
C HIS A 45 12.82 -17.91 9.68
N GLU A 46 13.95 -17.20 9.62
CA GLU A 46 14.55 -16.59 10.79
C GLU A 46 13.63 -15.52 11.38
N ILE A 47 12.99 -14.69 10.54
CA ILE A 47 12.02 -13.69 10.99
C ILE A 47 10.85 -14.34 11.73
N ASP A 48 10.30 -15.45 11.22
CA ASP A 48 9.24 -16.18 11.93
C ASP A 48 9.74 -16.80 13.24
N THR A 49 10.98 -17.29 13.26
CA THR A 49 11.62 -17.81 14.49
C THR A 49 11.74 -16.70 15.55
N LEU A 50 12.25 -15.52 15.18
CA LEU A 50 12.34 -14.36 16.06
C LEU A 50 10.96 -13.90 16.52
N ARG A 51 9.96 -13.91 15.63
CA ARG A 51 8.56 -13.61 15.96
C ARG A 51 8.02 -14.53 17.04
N VAL A 52 8.26 -15.84 16.93
CA VAL A 52 7.87 -16.83 17.94
C VAL A 52 8.61 -16.60 19.26
N ALA A 53 9.90 -16.27 19.21
CA ALA A 53 10.70 -15.95 20.41
C ALA A 53 10.17 -14.71 21.14
N LEU A 54 9.83 -13.64 20.42
CA LEU A 54 9.23 -12.43 21.00
C LEU A 54 7.87 -12.71 21.66
N LYS A 55 7.05 -13.59 21.09
CA LYS A 55 5.81 -14.03 21.75
C LYS A 55 6.09 -14.75 23.06
N ARG A 56 7.10 -15.61 23.08
CA ARG A 56 7.50 -16.38 24.29
C ARG A 56 8.05 -15.49 25.40
N SER A 57 8.60 -14.31 25.08
CA SER A 57 9.02 -13.34 26.11
C SER A 57 7.84 -12.58 26.75
N GLY A 58 6.60 -12.86 26.34
CA GLY A 58 5.40 -12.21 26.86
C GLY A 58 5.05 -10.90 26.14
N MET A 59 5.69 -10.60 25.00
CA MET A 59 5.36 -9.42 24.21
C MET A 59 3.95 -9.55 23.59
N SER A 60 3.19 -8.46 23.62
CA SER A 60 1.84 -8.44 23.02
C SER A 60 1.89 -8.64 21.51
N ASP A 61 0.85 -9.29 20.96
CA ASP A 61 0.76 -9.61 19.53
C ASP A 61 0.96 -8.39 18.62
N SER A 62 0.38 -7.24 18.98
CA SER A 62 0.57 -5.99 18.23
C SER A 62 2.03 -5.56 18.17
N LYS A 63 2.75 -5.60 19.31
CA LYS A 63 4.17 -5.21 19.36
C LYS A 63 5.06 -6.21 18.62
N VAL A 64 4.73 -7.50 18.69
CA VAL A 64 5.43 -8.55 17.94
C VAL A 64 5.27 -8.32 16.43
N ALA A 65 4.08 -7.90 16.00
CA ALA A 65 3.81 -7.64 14.60
C ALA A 65 4.61 -6.41 14.09
N ASP A 66 4.64 -5.33 14.87
CA ASP A 66 5.47 -4.15 14.59
C ASP A 66 6.97 -4.49 14.49
N CYS A 67 7.47 -5.35 15.40
CA CYS A 67 8.84 -5.86 15.36
C CYS A 67 9.09 -6.72 14.12
N SER A 68 8.13 -7.55 13.71
CA SER A 68 8.24 -8.38 12.52
C SER A 68 8.34 -7.54 11.24
N SER A 69 7.53 -6.48 11.13
CA SER A 69 7.61 -5.52 10.01
C SER A 69 8.98 -4.85 9.95
N ALA A 70 9.51 -4.45 11.11
CA ALA A 70 10.82 -3.85 11.20
C ALA A 70 11.93 -4.83 10.82
N LEU A 71 11.85 -6.09 11.25
CA LEU A 71 12.77 -7.17 10.91
C LEU A 71 12.80 -7.45 9.40
N ARG A 72 11.64 -7.51 8.73
CA ARG A 72 11.58 -7.66 7.25
C ARG A 72 12.28 -6.52 6.52
N ALA A 73 11.99 -5.30 6.93
CA ALA A 73 12.63 -4.14 6.33
C ALA A 73 14.15 -4.15 6.57
N TYR A 74 14.59 -4.58 7.76
CA TYR A 74 16.02 -4.69 8.10
C TYR A 74 16.73 -5.80 7.32
N ALA A 75 16.09 -6.96 7.19
CA ALA A 75 16.55 -8.08 6.37
C ALA A 75 16.83 -7.66 4.94
N ALA A 76 15.85 -6.99 4.32
CA ALA A 76 15.95 -6.51 2.95
C ALA A 76 17.05 -5.44 2.77
N PHE A 77 17.26 -4.57 3.78
CA PHE A 77 18.39 -3.65 3.80
C PHE A 77 19.72 -4.40 3.88
N ALA A 78 19.79 -5.43 4.71
CA ALA A 78 21.06 -6.03 5.06
C ALA A 78 21.56 -7.04 4.01
N ASP A 79 20.67 -7.65 3.24
CA ASP A 79 20.99 -8.44 2.04
C ASP A 79 21.53 -7.57 0.89
N ARG A 80 21.28 -6.26 0.93
CA ARG A 80 21.87 -5.29 0.01
C ARG A 80 23.21 -4.83 0.57
N ALA A 81 24.30 -5.47 0.14
CA ALA A 81 25.64 -4.91 0.32
C ALA A 81 25.69 -3.44 -0.17
N PRO A 82 26.55 -2.57 0.38
CA PRO A 82 26.67 -1.19 -0.07
C PRO A 82 27.28 -1.17 -1.48
N GLY A 83 26.42 -1.25 -2.49
CA GLY A 83 26.79 -1.30 -3.89
C GLY A 83 25.80 -2.18 -4.65
N THR A 84 25.24 -1.62 -5.71
CA THR A 84 24.20 -2.17 -6.62
C THR A 84 22.76 -1.89 -6.14
N ARG A 85 21.86 -1.31 -6.94
CA ARG A 85 21.81 -1.22 -8.40
C ARG A 85 20.93 -0.04 -8.88
N ASP A 86 21.28 0.40 -10.07
CA ASP A 86 20.56 1.27 -10.99
C ASP A 86 19.08 0.91 -11.16
N VAL A 87 18.23 1.93 -11.14
CA VAL A 87 16.88 1.86 -11.71
C VAL A 87 17.02 2.22 -13.19
N LYS A 88 16.86 1.22 -14.06
CA LYS A 88 16.72 1.44 -15.51
C LYS A 88 15.37 2.12 -15.74
N ALA A 89 15.40 3.37 -16.19
CA ALA A 89 14.22 4.05 -16.71
C ALA A 89 13.76 3.36 -18.01
N GLU A 90 12.51 2.94 -18.06
CA GLU A 90 11.87 2.59 -19.34
C GLU A 90 11.62 3.87 -20.16
N PRO A 91 11.76 3.81 -21.50
CA PRO A 91 11.58 4.98 -22.34
C PRO A 91 10.12 5.44 -22.36
N PRO A 92 9.85 6.76 -22.41
CA PRO A 92 8.49 7.27 -22.47
C PRO A 92 7.83 6.86 -23.79
N LEU A 93 6.60 6.35 -23.68
CA LEU A 93 5.74 6.13 -24.85
C LEU A 93 5.29 7.49 -25.41
N LYS A 94 5.13 7.55 -26.73
CA LYS A 94 4.78 8.78 -27.45
C LYS A 94 3.33 9.18 -27.19
N PRO A 95 3.03 10.49 -27.01
CA PRO A 95 1.69 10.98 -26.84
C PRO A 95 0.89 10.84 -28.14
N ILE A 96 -0.34 10.35 -28.03
CA ILE A 96 -1.33 10.37 -29.12
C ILE A 96 -2.31 11.52 -28.82
N ALA A 97 -2.34 12.51 -29.70
CA ALA A 97 -3.21 13.67 -29.57
C ALA A 97 -4.70 13.27 -29.51
N ALA A 98 -5.39 13.70 -28.46
CA ALA A 98 -6.83 13.52 -28.30
C ALA A 98 -7.59 14.50 -29.21
N GLN A 99 -8.31 13.96 -30.20
CA GLN A 99 -9.45 14.66 -30.80
C GLN A 99 -10.71 14.21 -30.06
N SER A 100 -11.39 15.17 -29.41
CA SER A 100 -12.56 14.94 -28.57
C SER A 100 -13.85 14.97 -29.40
N ASP A 101 -14.30 13.80 -29.87
CA ASP A 101 -15.73 13.63 -30.17
C ASP A 101 -16.46 13.36 -28.85
N GLN A 102 -17.17 14.37 -28.36
CA GLN A 102 -17.89 14.32 -27.10
C GLN A 102 -19.10 13.38 -27.25
N ILE A 103 -19.04 12.19 -26.65
CA ILE A 103 -20.18 11.27 -26.62
C ILE A 103 -21.33 11.97 -25.90
N ALA A 104 -22.45 12.20 -26.60
CA ALA A 104 -23.67 12.74 -26.00
C ALA A 104 -24.35 11.69 -25.10
N ILE A 105 -23.83 11.52 -23.88
CA ILE A 105 -24.31 10.55 -22.89
C ILE A 105 -25.83 10.68 -22.65
N ALA A 106 -26.34 11.92 -22.65
CA ALA A 106 -27.76 12.21 -22.40
C ALA A 106 -28.72 11.65 -23.46
N SER A 107 -28.26 11.36 -24.68
CA SER A 107 -29.10 10.81 -25.75
C SER A 107 -29.07 9.29 -25.83
N LEU A 108 -28.26 8.61 -25.00
CA LEU A 108 -28.17 7.16 -25.01
C LEU A 108 -29.33 6.54 -24.20
N THR A 109 -29.91 5.46 -24.74
CA THR A 109 -30.82 4.62 -23.97
C THR A 109 -30.07 3.94 -22.82
N THR A 110 -30.78 3.48 -21.79
CA THR A 110 -30.17 2.73 -20.68
C THR A 110 -29.35 1.52 -21.16
N SER A 111 -29.84 0.79 -22.17
CA SER A 111 -29.10 -0.34 -22.75
C SER A 111 -27.79 0.13 -23.40
N ASN A 112 -27.83 1.22 -24.18
CA ASN A 112 -26.64 1.76 -24.82
C ASN A 112 -25.65 2.34 -23.81
N LEU A 113 -26.12 2.93 -22.70
CA LEU A 113 -25.27 3.37 -21.58
C LEU A 113 -24.51 2.20 -20.96
N LEU A 114 -25.21 1.09 -20.67
CA LEU A 114 -24.58 -0.10 -20.09
C LEU A 114 -23.61 -0.78 -21.07
N ALA A 115 -23.96 -0.83 -22.37
CA ALA A 115 -23.07 -1.33 -23.41
C ALA A 115 -21.81 -0.47 -23.56
N THR A 116 -21.97 0.86 -23.50
CA THR A 116 -20.86 1.82 -23.52
C THR A 116 -19.96 1.64 -22.29
N TYR A 117 -20.54 1.49 -21.10
CA TYR A 117 -19.80 1.21 -19.88
C TYR A 117 -18.99 -0.10 -19.99
N ALA A 118 -19.59 -1.18 -20.49
CA ALA A 118 -18.88 -2.43 -20.72
C ALA A 118 -17.74 -2.28 -21.75
N ALA A 119 -17.92 -1.48 -22.79
CA ALA A 119 -16.86 -1.16 -23.77
C ALA A 119 -15.70 -0.39 -23.12
N ILE A 120 -16.01 0.61 -22.28
CA ILE A 120 -15.00 1.35 -21.50
C ILE A 120 -14.21 0.40 -20.60
N LEU A 121 -14.87 -0.51 -19.86
CA LEU A 121 -14.16 -1.47 -19.01
C LEU A 121 -13.24 -2.41 -19.80
N ARG A 122 -13.66 -2.84 -21.00
CA ARG A 122 -12.78 -3.65 -21.87
C ARG A 122 -11.56 -2.86 -22.33
N GLU A 123 -11.74 -1.60 -22.71
CA GLU A 123 -10.64 -0.74 -23.13
C GLU A 123 -9.65 -0.49 -21.99
N LEU A 124 -10.15 -0.21 -20.78
CA LEU A 124 -9.29 -0.06 -19.59
C LEU A 124 -8.49 -1.33 -19.27
N ARG A 125 -9.05 -2.52 -19.50
CA ARG A 125 -8.30 -3.79 -19.39
C ARG A 125 -7.27 -3.95 -20.49
N ALA A 126 -7.61 -3.63 -21.74
CA ALA A 126 -6.67 -3.69 -22.86
C ALA A 126 -5.45 -2.79 -22.63
N ARG A 127 -5.64 -1.67 -21.91
CA ARG A 127 -4.57 -0.75 -21.49
C ARG A 127 -3.81 -1.20 -20.22
N GLY A 128 -4.20 -2.31 -19.60
CA GLY A 128 -3.55 -2.83 -18.37
C GLY A 128 -3.88 -2.05 -17.09
N VAL A 129 -4.86 -1.14 -17.14
CA VAL A 129 -5.27 -0.27 -16.03
C VAL A 129 -6.29 -0.98 -15.12
N ALA A 130 -7.16 -1.80 -15.71
CA ALA A 130 -8.07 -2.67 -14.99
C ALA A 130 -7.70 -4.14 -15.19
N ARG A 131 -7.97 -4.98 -14.19
CA ARG A 131 -7.66 -6.42 -14.20
C ARG A 131 -8.95 -7.25 -14.26
N THR A 132 -10.05 -6.75 -13.71
CA THR A 132 -11.29 -7.49 -13.52
C THR A 132 -12.47 -6.93 -14.31
N GLY A 133 -13.54 -7.73 -14.35
CA GLY A 133 -14.86 -7.36 -14.88
C GLY A 133 -15.60 -6.26 -14.10
N ASN A 134 -15.15 -5.98 -12.88
CA ASN A 134 -15.82 -5.11 -11.94
C ASN A 134 -15.46 -3.63 -12.17
N GLY A 135 -16.05 -2.73 -11.40
CA GLY A 135 -15.71 -1.30 -11.48
C GLY A 135 -14.20 -1.04 -11.28
N PRO A 136 -13.61 -0.09 -12.01
CA PRO A 136 -12.15 0.00 -12.18
C PRO A 136 -11.40 0.55 -10.96
N VAL A 137 -12.10 0.98 -9.91
CA VAL A 137 -11.53 1.75 -8.79
C VAL A 137 -10.40 1.01 -8.07
N GLY A 138 -10.57 -0.28 -7.79
CA GLY A 138 -9.55 -1.08 -7.09
C GLY A 138 -8.33 -1.32 -7.97
N ASP A 139 -8.56 -1.92 -9.14
CA ASP A 139 -7.52 -2.25 -10.10
C ASP A 139 -6.72 -1.02 -10.54
N TYR A 140 -7.40 0.12 -10.74
CA TYR A 140 -6.72 1.36 -11.11
C TYR A 140 -5.83 1.88 -9.98
N ALA A 141 -6.28 1.79 -8.73
CA ALA A 141 -5.46 2.17 -7.59
C ALA A 141 -4.23 1.26 -7.44
N GLU A 142 -4.39 -0.05 -7.62
CA GLU A 142 -3.26 -0.99 -7.66
C GLU A 142 -2.24 -0.59 -8.72
N HIS A 143 -2.72 -0.31 -9.93
CA HIS A 143 -1.88 0.10 -11.05
C HIS A 143 -1.10 1.39 -10.75
N LEU A 144 -1.79 2.43 -10.26
CA LEU A 144 -1.19 3.72 -9.93
C LEU A 144 -0.13 3.60 -8.82
N PHE A 145 -0.44 2.90 -7.72
CA PHE A 145 0.54 2.69 -6.65
C PHE A 145 1.75 1.90 -7.12
N ALA A 146 1.53 0.82 -7.87
CA ALA A 146 2.61 -0.03 -8.36
C ALA A 146 3.57 0.72 -9.28
N ARG A 147 3.04 1.53 -10.20
CA ARG A 147 3.86 2.35 -11.08
C ARG A 147 4.57 3.47 -10.33
N ALA A 148 3.83 4.30 -9.60
CA ALA A 148 4.38 5.48 -8.95
C ALA A 148 5.42 5.16 -7.88
N LEU A 149 5.28 4.02 -7.19
CA LEU A 149 6.15 3.62 -6.08
C LEU A 149 7.04 2.40 -6.39
N GLY A 150 6.98 1.89 -7.63
CA GLY A 150 7.78 0.74 -8.08
C GLY A 150 7.43 -0.58 -7.36
N TRP A 151 6.19 -0.74 -6.90
CA TRP A 151 5.77 -1.97 -6.23
C TRP A 151 5.50 -3.10 -7.23
N THR A 152 5.70 -4.32 -6.75
CA THR A 152 5.28 -5.52 -7.47
C THR A 152 3.91 -5.94 -6.97
N LEU A 153 2.93 -5.99 -7.87
CA LEU A 153 1.58 -6.45 -7.55
C LEU A 153 1.57 -7.98 -7.38
N GLU A 154 0.87 -8.46 -6.35
CA GLU A 154 0.71 -9.90 -6.13
C GLU A 154 -0.35 -10.48 -7.08
N PRO A 155 -0.10 -11.65 -7.68
CA PRO A 155 -1.01 -12.26 -8.64
C PRO A 155 -2.20 -13.00 -7.99
N ASN A 156 -2.11 -13.36 -6.70
CA ASN A 156 -3.09 -14.21 -6.01
C ASN A 156 -3.65 -13.56 -4.74
N SER A 157 -4.98 -13.54 -4.61
CA SER A 157 -5.71 -12.99 -3.46
C SER A 157 -5.53 -13.77 -2.14
N THR A 158 -4.76 -14.86 -2.15
CA THR A 158 -4.53 -15.72 -0.98
C THR A 158 -3.42 -15.19 -0.07
N ALA A 159 -2.53 -14.34 -0.58
CA ALA A 159 -1.40 -13.77 0.16
C ALA A 159 -1.86 -12.87 1.32
N GLY A 160 -3.02 -12.21 1.17
CA GLY A 160 -3.57 -11.29 2.17
C GLY A 160 -2.96 -9.88 2.14
N PHE A 161 -2.35 -9.52 1.01
CA PHE A 161 -1.90 -8.19 0.61
C PHE A 161 -1.90 -8.12 -0.93
N ASP A 162 -1.96 -6.91 -1.48
CA ASP A 162 -2.15 -6.66 -2.93
C ASP A 162 -0.83 -6.34 -3.65
N ALA A 163 0.15 -5.79 -2.94
CA ALA A 163 1.45 -5.41 -3.49
C ALA A 163 2.59 -5.58 -2.49
N ARG A 164 3.82 -5.67 -3.00
CA ARG A 164 5.03 -5.61 -2.18
C ARG A 164 6.04 -4.63 -2.76
N ASP A 165 6.78 -3.96 -1.90
CA ASP A 165 7.97 -3.23 -2.31
C ASP A 165 9.10 -4.26 -2.55
N PRO A 166 9.63 -4.42 -3.78
CA PRO A 166 10.72 -5.34 -4.06
C PRO A 166 12.02 -4.94 -3.35
N VAL A 167 12.09 -3.73 -2.80
CA VAL A 167 13.24 -3.21 -2.06
C VAL A 167 13.18 -3.47 -0.57
N THR A 168 12.10 -3.06 0.10
CA THR A 168 11.96 -3.23 1.55
C THR A 168 11.29 -4.53 1.93
N THR A 169 10.71 -5.26 0.97
CA THR A 169 9.84 -6.43 1.18
C THR A 169 8.56 -6.14 1.98
N LEU A 170 8.27 -4.86 2.25
CA LEU A 170 7.03 -4.46 2.90
C LEU A 170 5.83 -4.83 2.04
N ARG A 171 4.78 -5.34 2.70
CA ARG A 171 3.55 -5.82 2.11
C ARG A 171 2.46 -4.77 2.26
N TYR A 172 1.77 -4.48 1.17
CA TYR A 172 0.77 -3.43 1.06
C TYR A 172 -0.59 -4.03 0.72
N GLU A 173 -1.60 -3.76 1.55
CA GLU A 173 -3.00 -3.93 1.15
C GLU A 173 -3.45 -2.61 0.51
N ILE A 174 -4.06 -2.66 -0.66
CA ILE A 174 -4.53 -1.50 -1.40
C ILE A 174 -6.06 -1.41 -1.28
N LYS A 175 -6.55 -0.23 -0.91
CA LYS A 175 -7.98 0.04 -0.79
C LYS A 175 -8.31 1.39 -1.40
N ALA A 176 -9.29 1.39 -2.30
CA ALA A 176 -9.69 2.61 -2.99
C ALA A 176 -11.20 2.84 -2.97
N ARG A 177 -11.57 4.12 -3.05
CA ARG A 177 -12.98 4.56 -3.10
C ARG A 177 -13.11 5.77 -4.00
N ARG A 178 -14.14 5.78 -4.85
CA ARG A 178 -14.63 7.00 -5.50
C ARG A 178 -15.60 7.72 -4.59
N LEU A 179 -15.34 8.99 -4.30
CA LEU A 179 -16.21 9.83 -3.50
C LEU A 179 -17.42 10.25 -4.34
N ALA A 180 -18.62 10.02 -3.82
CA ALA A 180 -19.86 10.43 -4.50
C ALA A 180 -20.17 11.92 -4.30
N THR A 181 -19.58 12.54 -3.28
CA THR A 181 -19.72 13.95 -2.91
C THR A 181 -18.34 14.47 -2.52
N GLY A 182 -18.09 15.79 -2.56
CA GLY A 182 -16.79 16.39 -2.17
C GLY A 182 -16.39 16.22 -0.69
N LYS A 183 -17.05 15.33 0.06
CA LYS A 183 -16.68 14.98 1.43
C LYS A 183 -15.46 14.06 1.41
N ARG A 184 -14.37 14.49 2.05
CA ARG A 184 -13.14 13.73 2.27
C ARG A 184 -13.28 12.69 3.40
N GLN A 185 -14.33 11.88 3.32
CA GLN A 185 -14.54 10.76 4.22
C GLN A 185 -15.08 9.57 3.43
N ALA A 186 -14.41 8.42 3.59
CA ALA A 186 -14.82 7.19 2.92
C ALA A 186 -14.64 6.00 3.84
N GLN A 187 -15.73 5.24 4.04
CA GLN A 187 -15.61 3.89 4.60
C GLN A 187 -14.97 2.99 3.53
N LEU A 188 -13.91 2.28 3.85
CA LEU A 188 -13.30 1.30 2.95
C LEU A 188 -14.13 0.01 2.91
N SER A 189 -13.83 -0.86 1.94
CA SER A 189 -14.32 -2.24 2.02
C SER A 189 -13.74 -2.93 3.25
N ALA A 190 -14.47 -3.90 3.77
CA ALA A 190 -14.11 -4.53 5.03
C ALA A 190 -12.77 -5.27 4.94
N LEU A 191 -11.93 -5.10 5.95
CA LEU A 191 -10.69 -5.84 6.13
C LEU A 191 -10.98 -7.11 6.94
N ARG A 192 -10.47 -8.26 6.50
CA ARG A 192 -10.63 -9.53 7.20
C ARG A 192 -9.31 -9.94 7.81
N ARG A 193 -9.36 -10.65 8.95
CA ARG A 193 -8.15 -11.16 9.62
C ARG A 193 -7.13 -10.05 9.94
N LEU A 194 -7.63 -8.84 10.22
CA LEU A 194 -6.78 -7.67 10.50
C LEU A 194 -5.78 -7.95 11.65
N PRO A 195 -6.15 -8.59 12.77
CA PRO A 195 -5.19 -8.93 13.82
C PRO A 195 -4.08 -9.91 13.41
N GLU A 196 -4.23 -10.64 12.30
CA GLU A 196 -3.22 -11.59 11.82
C GLU A 196 -2.05 -10.91 11.08
N HIS A 197 -2.10 -9.59 10.86
CA HIS A 197 -1.00 -8.80 10.29
C HIS A 197 -0.47 -9.34 8.94
N ARG A 198 -1.40 -9.60 8.01
CA ARG A 198 -1.11 -10.13 6.67
C ARG A 198 -0.48 -9.11 5.71
N PHE A 199 -0.62 -7.83 6.02
CA PHE A 199 0.05 -6.72 5.36
C PHE A 199 0.71 -5.84 6.43
N ASP A 200 1.68 -5.03 6.03
CA ASP A 200 2.42 -4.14 6.91
C ASP A 200 1.92 -2.69 6.81
N ILE A 201 1.45 -2.28 5.62
CA ILE A 201 0.93 -0.94 5.33
C ILE A 201 -0.39 -1.05 4.55
N LEU A 202 -1.38 -0.25 4.93
CA LEU A 202 -2.58 -0.03 4.13
C LEU A 202 -2.37 1.19 3.23
N ALA A 203 -2.35 0.98 1.91
CA ALA A 203 -2.30 2.03 0.92
C ALA A 203 -3.74 2.42 0.51
N VAL A 204 -4.10 3.67 0.76
CA VAL A 204 -5.45 4.20 0.53
C VAL A 204 -5.42 5.18 -0.63
N LEU A 205 -6.35 5.02 -1.58
CA LEU A 205 -6.59 6.00 -2.65
C LEU A 205 -8.05 6.43 -2.68
N LEU A 206 -8.29 7.73 -2.49
CA LEU A 206 -9.60 8.35 -2.65
C LEU A 206 -9.61 9.14 -3.96
N PHE A 207 -10.56 8.79 -4.83
CA PHE A 207 -10.83 9.52 -6.05
C PHE A 207 -11.95 10.53 -5.84
N ALA A 208 -11.86 11.69 -6.48
CA ALA A 208 -12.97 12.61 -6.67
C ALA A 208 -14.05 11.98 -7.58
N PRO A 209 -15.25 12.59 -7.69
CA PRO A 209 -16.34 12.04 -8.50
C PRO A 209 -15.98 11.76 -9.96
N ASP A 210 -15.04 12.51 -10.53
CA ASP A 210 -14.56 12.40 -11.92
C ASP A 210 -13.36 11.45 -12.09
N PHE A 211 -13.00 10.68 -11.07
CA PHE A 211 -11.81 9.82 -11.02
C PHE A 211 -10.46 10.54 -10.92
N SER A 212 -10.42 11.88 -10.78
CA SER A 212 -9.17 12.54 -10.39
C SER A 212 -8.74 12.13 -8.98
N ILE A 213 -7.43 12.09 -8.73
CA ILE A 213 -6.88 11.75 -7.42
C ILE A 213 -7.19 12.88 -6.42
N ASP A 214 -7.96 12.58 -5.36
CA ASP A 214 -8.20 13.54 -4.26
C ASP A 214 -7.19 13.35 -3.12
N THR A 215 -6.95 12.10 -2.71
CA THR A 215 -6.06 11.78 -1.58
C THR A 215 -5.42 10.41 -1.78
N ALA A 216 -4.10 10.30 -1.59
CA ALA A 216 -3.39 9.03 -1.47
C ALA A 216 -2.55 8.98 -0.19
N ALA A 217 -2.66 7.91 0.59
CA ALA A 217 -1.96 7.80 1.87
C ALA A 217 -1.49 6.38 2.19
N LEU A 218 -0.37 6.29 2.90
CA LEU A 218 0.17 5.04 3.45
C LEU A 218 -0.04 5.03 4.96
N ILE A 219 -0.80 4.05 5.45
CA ILE A 219 -1.21 3.96 6.86
C ILE A 219 -0.60 2.67 7.45
N PRO A 220 0.30 2.76 8.45
CA PRO A 220 0.87 1.57 9.08
C PRO A 220 -0.21 0.67 9.69
N HIS A 221 0.00 -0.65 9.64
CA HIS A 221 -0.96 -1.63 10.16
C HIS A 221 -1.44 -1.32 11.59
N ALA A 222 -0.52 -0.96 12.50
CA ALA A 222 -0.86 -0.58 13.87
C ALA A 222 -1.90 0.54 13.95
N MET A 223 -1.78 1.57 13.10
CA MET A 223 -2.75 2.67 13.02
C MET A 223 -4.09 2.19 12.44
N VAL A 224 -4.05 1.30 11.44
CA VAL A 224 -5.26 0.68 10.91
C VAL A 224 -5.99 -0.09 12.00
N LEU A 225 -5.29 -0.92 12.76
CA LEU A 225 -5.87 -1.74 13.83
C LEU A 225 -6.46 -0.88 14.95
N GLN A 226 -5.75 0.19 15.36
CA GLN A 226 -6.19 1.10 16.41
C GLN A 226 -7.44 1.90 16.02
N HIS A 227 -7.59 2.24 14.73
CA HIS A 227 -8.68 3.08 14.23
C HIS A 227 -9.78 2.28 13.49
N ALA A 228 -9.69 0.96 13.44
CA ALA A 228 -10.70 0.10 12.85
C ALA A 228 -11.79 -0.31 13.86
N ALA A 229 -13.03 -0.38 13.39
CA ALA A 229 -14.16 -0.89 14.15
C ALA A 229 -14.45 -2.35 13.78
N TYR A 230 -14.37 -3.26 14.76
CA TYR A 230 -14.75 -4.66 14.55
C TYR A 230 -16.26 -4.80 14.37
N THR A 231 -16.66 -5.65 13.43
CA THR A 231 -18.05 -6.00 13.12
C THR A 231 -18.23 -7.51 13.25
N ALA A 232 -18.87 -7.94 14.34
CA ALA A 232 -19.04 -9.35 14.66
C ALA A 232 -19.86 -10.12 13.59
N HIS A 233 -20.92 -9.49 13.06
CA HIS A 233 -21.83 -10.12 12.09
C HIS A 233 -21.12 -10.62 10.82
N THR A 234 -20.13 -9.86 10.33
CA THR A 234 -19.39 -10.19 9.11
C THR A 234 -17.96 -10.66 9.40
N ASN A 235 -17.61 -10.82 10.68
CA ASN A 235 -16.25 -11.12 11.16
C ASN A 235 -15.20 -10.28 10.43
N SER A 236 -15.38 -8.96 10.46
CA SER A 236 -14.56 -8.04 9.68
C SER A 236 -14.31 -6.72 10.39
N TRP A 237 -13.37 -5.95 9.87
CA TRP A 237 -12.92 -4.68 10.41
C TRP A 237 -13.25 -3.57 9.42
N ARG A 238 -13.95 -2.54 9.92
CA ARG A 238 -14.31 -1.37 9.13
C ARG A 238 -13.34 -0.25 9.44
N VAL A 239 -12.71 0.28 8.39
CA VAL A 239 -11.87 1.46 8.45
C VAL A 239 -12.57 2.58 7.73
N THR A 240 -12.68 3.73 8.38
CA THR A 240 -13.18 4.95 7.76
C THR A 240 -12.04 5.93 7.65
N VAL A 241 -11.68 6.27 6.41
CA VAL A 241 -10.68 7.29 6.12
C VAL A 241 -11.31 8.62 6.47
N THR A 242 -10.71 9.33 7.43
CA THR A 242 -11.16 10.63 7.92
C THR A 242 -9.99 11.61 7.89
N PRO A 243 -10.24 12.93 7.85
CA PRO A 243 -9.17 13.92 7.96
C PRO A 243 -8.31 13.73 9.22
N ALA A 244 -8.92 13.32 10.34
CA ALA A 244 -8.20 13.04 11.58
C ALA A 244 -7.25 11.84 11.46
N LEU A 245 -7.68 10.74 10.81
CA LEU A 245 -6.82 9.59 10.53
C LEU A 245 -5.66 10.00 9.61
N LEU A 246 -5.94 10.77 8.56
CA LEU A 246 -4.94 11.22 7.60
C LEU A 246 -3.93 12.22 8.18
N ALA A 247 -4.36 13.02 9.16
CA ALA A 247 -3.50 13.95 9.88
C ALA A 247 -2.60 13.25 10.92
N LEU A 248 -2.71 11.92 11.07
CA LEU A 248 -1.90 11.22 12.04
C LEU A 248 -0.41 11.29 11.66
N PRO A 249 0.44 11.54 12.66
CA PRO A 249 1.87 11.48 12.60
C PRO A 249 2.58 10.41 11.76
N GLU A 250 2.06 9.19 11.79
CA GLU A 250 2.63 8.00 11.19
C GLU A 250 2.11 7.75 9.76
N VAL A 251 1.07 8.49 9.35
CA VAL A 251 0.48 8.41 8.02
C VAL A 251 1.30 9.24 7.04
N VAL A 252 1.66 8.63 5.92
CA VAL A 252 2.43 9.29 4.86
C VAL A 252 1.49 9.67 3.74
N ASP A 253 1.38 10.97 3.48
CA ASP A 253 0.70 11.48 2.29
C ASP A 253 1.58 11.23 1.06
N VAL A 254 1.05 10.52 0.07
CA VAL A 254 1.72 10.23 -1.20
C VAL A 254 0.93 10.77 -2.39
N THR A 255 -0.07 11.62 -2.15
CA THR A 255 -0.99 12.16 -3.17
C THR A 255 -0.26 12.75 -4.37
N SER A 256 0.75 13.58 -4.12
CA SER A 256 1.52 14.23 -5.19
C SER A 256 2.34 13.24 -6.03
N ALA A 257 2.88 12.19 -5.42
CA ALA A 257 3.65 11.17 -6.13
C ALA A 257 2.74 10.35 -7.06
N ILE A 258 1.56 9.97 -6.58
CA ILE A 258 0.57 9.24 -7.40
C ILE A 258 0.03 10.11 -8.53
N ALA A 259 -0.29 11.38 -8.24
CA ALA A 259 -0.80 12.33 -9.24
C ALA A 259 0.23 12.67 -10.33
N ALA A 260 1.53 12.72 -9.99
CA ALA A 260 2.59 12.94 -10.99
C ALA A 260 2.68 11.80 -12.01
N ASP A 261 2.53 10.54 -11.57
CA ASP A 261 2.53 9.39 -12.49
C ASP A 261 1.23 9.33 -13.32
N GLU A 262 0.06 9.63 -12.74
CA GLU A 262 -1.21 9.69 -13.48
C GLU A 262 -1.15 10.63 -14.69
N ASN A 263 -0.53 11.81 -14.53
CA ASN A 263 -0.34 12.75 -15.64
C ASN A 263 0.53 12.18 -16.78
N THR A 264 1.42 11.25 -16.47
CA THR A 264 2.27 10.55 -17.46
C THR A 264 1.49 9.44 -18.19
N ILE A 265 0.42 8.92 -17.59
CA ILE A 265 -0.50 7.94 -18.21
C ILE A 265 -1.48 8.63 -19.16
N ASN A 266 -1.93 9.83 -18.80
CA ASN A 266 -2.92 10.61 -19.55
C ASN A 266 -2.31 11.49 -20.66
N SER A 267 -0.98 11.54 -20.78
CA SER A 267 -0.23 12.25 -21.82
C SER A 267 0.18 11.28 -22.93
#